data_AF-A0A7C3S8N1-F1
#
_entry.id   AF-A0A7C3S8N1-F1
#
_cell.length_a   1.000
_cell.length_b   1.000
_cell.length_c   1.000
_cell.angle_alpha   90.00
_cell.angle_beta   90.00
_cell.angle_gamma   90.00
#
_symmetry.space_group_name_H-M   'P 1'
#
loop_
_entity.id
_entity.type
_entity.pdbx_description
1 polymer ?
#
loop_
_entity_poly.entity_id
_entity_poly.type
_entity_poly.pdbx_seq_one_letter_code
_entity_poly.pdbx_strand_id
1 'polypeptide(L)'
;MKTLWAPWRMDYVGRKKANICVFCQTLKEDLDEKNLILFRGERAFVIMNRYPYNNGHLMVAPKRHITDFEALNEEEGKEFFALLKRSLSALKSTFRPEGFNVGINLGVAGGAGFA
;
A
#
# COMPACT_ATOMS: atom_id res chain seq x y z
N MET A 1 3.37 -23.95 -5.60
CA MET A 1 3.50 -22.49 -5.81
C MET A 1 2.95 -22.16 -7.19
N LYS A 2 1.95 -21.29 -7.32
CA LYS A 2 1.50 -20.81 -8.64
C LYS A 2 2.34 -19.60 -9.01
N THR A 3 3.09 -19.68 -10.11
CA THR A 3 3.94 -18.58 -10.58
C THR A 3 3.09 -17.44 -11.12
N LEU A 4 3.32 -16.22 -10.64
CA LEU A 4 2.71 -14.99 -11.17
C LEU A 4 3.73 -14.28 -12.05
N TRP A 5 3.46 -14.23 -13.35
CA TRP A 5 4.28 -13.52 -14.32
C TRP A 5 3.85 -12.04 -14.36
N ALA A 6 4.76 -11.13 -14.01
CA ALA A 6 4.47 -9.68 -13.90
C ALA A 6 5.31 -8.83 -14.86
N PRO A 7 5.21 -9.02 -16.19
CA PRO A 7 6.01 -8.28 -17.17
C PRO A 7 5.78 -6.75 -17.13
N TRP A 8 4.64 -6.29 -16.64
CA TRP A 8 4.38 -4.85 -16.42
C TRP A 8 5.26 -4.20 -15.35
N ARG A 9 6.02 -5.00 -14.58
CA ARG A 9 7.02 -4.49 -13.62
C ARG A 9 8.37 -4.18 -14.25
N MET A 10 8.60 -4.53 -15.51
CA MET A 10 9.92 -4.37 -16.14
C MET A 10 10.42 -2.93 -16.10
N ASP A 11 9.54 -1.93 -16.22
CA ASP A 11 9.91 -0.52 -16.11
C ASP A 11 10.41 -0.11 -14.71
N TYR A 12 10.03 -0.87 -13.68
CA TYR A 12 10.47 -0.66 -12.30
C TYR A 12 11.73 -1.46 -11.97
N VAL A 13 11.83 -2.69 -12.49
CA VAL A 13 12.96 -3.58 -12.24
C VAL A 13 14.24 -2.94 -12.80
N GLY A 14 15.19 -2.60 -11.92
CA GLY A 14 16.45 -1.96 -12.29
C GLY A 14 16.46 -0.42 -12.19
N ARG A 15 15.35 0.24 -11.85
CA ARG A 15 15.39 1.67 -11.52
C ARG A 15 16.18 1.92 -10.23
N LYS A 16 16.97 2.98 -10.22
CA LYS A 16 17.59 3.48 -8.98
C LYS A 16 16.49 3.92 -8.02
N LYS A 17 16.59 3.47 -6.76
CA LYS A 17 15.68 3.92 -5.70
C LYS A 17 15.87 5.43 -5.50
N ALA A 18 14.77 6.16 -5.46
CA ALA A 18 14.80 7.56 -5.07
C ALA A 18 15.17 7.66 -3.58
N ASN A 19 15.91 8.70 -3.21
CA ASN A 19 16.24 8.99 -1.79
C ASN A 19 15.05 9.59 -1.01
N ILE A 20 13.84 9.51 -1.56
CA ILE A 20 12.63 10.13 -1.01
C ILE A 20 11.57 9.03 -0.89
N CYS A 21 10.90 8.99 0.26
CA CYS A 21 9.77 8.10 0.47
C CYS A 21 8.61 8.47 -0.46
N VAL A 22 8.25 7.54 -1.35
CA VAL A 22 7.16 7.74 -2.32
C VAL A 22 5.85 8.09 -1.62
N PHE A 23 5.51 7.43 -0.52
CA PHE A 23 4.27 7.71 0.23
C PHE A 23 4.22 9.14 0.77
N CYS A 24 5.33 9.62 1.36
CA CYS A 24 5.39 10.97 1.89
C CYS A 24 5.32 12.03 0.80
N GLN A 25 5.92 11.77 -0.37
CA GLN A 25 5.81 12.66 -1.52
C GLN A 25 4.36 12.71 -2.02
N THR A 26 3.76 11.56 -2.27
CA THR A 26 2.38 11.43 -2.78
C THR A 26 1.37 12.12 -1.86
N LEU A 27 1.54 12.03 -0.54
CA LEU A 27 0.65 12.68 0.43
C LEU A 27 0.73 14.21 0.42
N LYS A 28 1.83 14.81 -0.02
CA LYS A 28 1.99 16.28 -0.10
C LYS A 28 1.32 16.88 -1.33
N GLU A 29 1.12 16.07 -2.35
CA GLU A 29 0.50 16.48 -3.60
C GLU A 29 -1.02 16.38 -3.49
N ASP A 30 -1.75 17.35 -4.04
CA ASP A 30 -3.22 17.34 -4.13
C ASP A 30 -3.67 16.78 -5.49
N LEU A 31 -3.16 15.60 -5.84
CA LEU A 31 -3.33 14.96 -7.15
C LEU A 31 -3.75 13.49 -6.99
N ASP A 32 -4.75 13.23 -6.15
CA ASP A 32 -5.11 11.89 -5.69
C ASP A 32 -5.30 10.86 -6.81
N GLU A 33 -6.00 11.22 -7.89
CA GLU A 33 -6.23 10.32 -9.02
C GLU A 33 -4.92 9.91 -9.72
N LYS A 34 -4.04 10.88 -10.01
CA LYS A 34 -2.73 10.64 -10.62
C LYS A 34 -1.84 9.77 -9.72
N ASN A 35 -1.98 9.99 -8.42
CA ASN A 35 -1.23 9.35 -7.35
C ASN A 35 -1.84 8.04 -6.88
N LEU A 36 -2.99 7.66 -7.44
CA LEU A 36 -3.76 6.47 -7.10
C LEU A 36 -4.16 6.40 -5.62
N ILE A 37 -4.31 7.54 -4.96
CA ILE A 37 -4.85 7.62 -3.60
C ILE A 37 -6.36 7.44 -3.69
N LEU A 38 -6.88 6.45 -2.98
CA LEU A 38 -8.32 6.16 -2.93
C LEU A 38 -9.01 6.88 -1.77
N PHE A 39 -8.30 7.08 -0.65
CA PHE A 39 -8.87 7.66 0.54
C PHE A 39 -7.78 8.24 1.45
N ARG A 40 -7.99 9.47 1.93
CA ARG A 40 -7.16 10.12 2.95
C ARG A 40 -7.92 10.15 4.28
N GLY A 41 -7.47 9.35 5.25
CA GLY A 41 -7.95 9.41 6.63
C GLY A 41 -7.29 10.53 7.42
N GLU A 42 -7.36 10.50 8.74
CA GLU A 42 -6.71 11.47 9.62
C GLU A 42 -5.21 11.16 9.77
N ARG A 43 -4.89 9.92 10.14
CA ARG A 43 -3.57 9.34 10.46
C ARG A 43 -3.13 8.24 9.48
N ALA A 44 -4.05 7.64 8.73
CA ALA A 44 -3.75 6.64 7.70
C ALA A 44 -4.44 6.95 6.37
N PHE A 45 -4.02 6.28 5.29
CA PHE A 45 -4.59 6.46 3.96
C PHE A 45 -4.56 5.16 3.14
N VAL A 46 -5.35 5.12 2.06
CA VAL A 46 -5.45 3.98 1.14
C VAL A 46 -4.97 4.41 -0.23
N ILE A 47 -4.07 3.61 -0.82
CA ILE A 47 -3.45 3.87 -2.13
C ILE A 47 -3.39 2.58 -2.95
N MET A 48 -3.65 2.64 -4.25
CA MET A 48 -3.50 1.47 -5.12
C MET A 48 -2.03 1.15 -5.35
N ASN A 49 -1.71 -0.13 -5.48
CA ASN A 49 -0.37 -0.51 -5.87
C ASN A 49 -0.16 -0.21 -7.35
N ARG A 50 0.85 0.61 -7.68
CA ARG A 50 1.21 0.95 -9.07
C ARG A 50 1.62 -0.28 -9.89
N TYR A 51 2.11 -1.32 -9.21
CA TYR A 51 2.55 -2.57 -9.79
C TYR A 51 1.78 -3.75 -9.17
N PRO A 52 0.47 -3.85 -9.43
CA PRO A 52 -0.42 -4.76 -8.73
C PRO A 52 -0.05 -6.24 -8.98
N TYR A 53 -0.45 -7.12 -8.06
CA TYR A 53 -0.40 -8.57 -8.30
C TYR A 53 -1.64 -8.98 -9.10
N ASN A 54 -2.82 -8.56 -8.62
CA ASN A 54 -4.11 -8.71 -9.28
C ASN A 54 -4.85 -7.36 -9.24
N ASN A 55 -5.91 -7.24 -10.04
CA ASN A 55 -6.83 -6.11 -9.98
C ASN A 55 -7.36 -5.91 -8.55
N GLY A 56 -7.45 -4.67 -8.10
CA GLY A 56 -7.84 -4.33 -6.73
C GLY A 56 -6.70 -4.41 -5.69
N HIS A 57 -5.45 -4.70 -6.09
CA HIS A 57 -4.32 -4.63 -5.16
C HIS A 57 -4.09 -3.19 -4.69
N LEU A 58 -4.33 -2.97 -3.40
CA LEU A 58 -4.14 -1.72 -2.68
C LEU A 58 -3.28 -1.91 -1.45
N MET A 59 -2.84 -0.79 -0.88
CA MET A 59 -2.08 -0.70 0.36
C MET A 59 -2.79 0.27 1.30
N VAL A 60 -2.74 -0.04 2.59
CA VAL A 60 -3.06 0.90 3.67
C VAL A 60 -1.73 1.29 4.30
N ALA A 61 -1.53 2.58 4.54
CA ALA A 61 -0.28 3.09 5.12
C ALA A 61 -0.56 4.21 6.14
N PRO A 62 0.26 4.32 7.21
CA PRO A 62 0.23 5.49 8.07
C PRO A 62 0.72 6.71 7.29
N LYS A 63 0.20 7.90 7.65
CA LYS A 63 0.69 9.17 7.09
C LYS A 63 2.05 9.55 7.68
N ARG A 64 2.28 9.24 8.95
CA ARG A 64 3.58 9.43 9.59
C ARG A 64 4.57 8.43 9.00
N HIS A 65 5.73 8.92 8.61
CA HIS A 65 6.80 8.07 8.10
C HIS A 65 7.39 7.24 9.24
N ILE A 66 7.18 5.93 9.18
CA ILE A 66 7.74 4.95 10.10
C ILE A 66 8.26 3.74 9.31
N THR A 67 9.35 3.17 9.77
CA THR A 67 9.99 1.97 9.19
C THR A 67 9.57 0.70 9.90
N ASP A 68 9.32 0.81 11.20
CA ASP A 68 9.01 -0.30 12.09
C ASP A 68 7.52 -0.28 12.43
N PHE A 69 6.87 -1.43 12.32
CA PHE A 69 5.44 -1.53 12.54
C PHE A 69 5.06 -1.32 14.02
N GLU A 70 5.97 -1.69 14.92
CA GLU A 70 5.86 -1.47 16.37
C GLU A 70 5.85 0.02 16.73
N ALA A 71 6.27 0.90 15.83
CA ALA A 71 6.25 2.34 16.05
C ALA A 71 4.86 2.97 15.87
N LEU A 72 3.84 2.23 15.40
CA LEU A 72 2.47 2.71 15.34
C LEU A 72 1.95 3.05 16.73
N ASN A 73 1.43 4.26 16.91
CA ASN A 73 0.66 4.56 18.11
C ASN A 73 -0.76 3.97 18.02
N GLU A 74 -1.47 3.95 19.14
CA GLU A 74 -2.79 3.32 19.24
C GLU A 74 -3.81 3.91 18.25
N GLU A 75 -3.83 5.22 18.07
CA GLU A 75 -4.78 5.89 17.17
C GLU A 75 -4.43 5.66 15.69
N GLU A 76 -3.14 5.65 15.35
CA GLU A 76 -2.67 5.26 14.02
C GLU A 76 -3.04 3.81 13.71
N GLY A 77 -2.79 2.89 14.64
CA GLY A 77 -3.12 1.48 14.49
C GLY A 77 -4.63 1.27 14.33
N LYS A 78 -5.44 1.95 15.15
CA LYS A 78 -6.90 1.89 15.09
C LYS A 78 -7.42 2.32 13.72
N GLU A 79 -6.97 3.45 13.21
CA GLU A 79 -7.40 3.91 11.88
C GLU A 79 -6.85 3.02 10.76
N PHE A 80 -5.59 2.60 10.84
CA PHE A 80 -4.98 1.68 9.88
C PHE A 80 -5.84 0.41 9.71
N PHE A 81 -6.19 -0.26 10.82
CA PHE A 81 -7.02 -1.46 10.76
C PHE A 81 -8.48 -1.17 10.38
N ALA A 82 -9.01 0.01 10.72
CA ALA A 82 -10.33 0.43 10.25
C ALA A 82 -10.35 0.59 8.72
N LEU A 83 -9.33 1.22 8.13
CA LEU A 83 -9.18 1.38 6.69
C LEU A 83 -8.94 0.05 5.97
N LEU A 84 -8.17 -0.86 6.58
CA LEU A 84 -8.01 -2.22 6.05
C LEU A 84 -9.35 -2.95 5.96
N LYS A 85 -10.15 -2.94 7.04
CA LYS A 85 -11.49 -3.55 7.05
C LYS A 85 -12.41 -2.93 5.99
N ARG A 86 -12.42 -1.60 5.87
CA ARG A 86 -13.22 -0.89 4.85
C ARG A 86 -12.78 -1.27 3.43
N SER A 87 -11.48 -1.36 3.19
CA SER A 87 -10.92 -1.73 1.89
C SER A 87 -11.30 -3.16 1.49
N LEU A 88 -11.21 -4.12 2.41
CA LEU A 88 -11.65 -5.50 2.18
C LEU A 88 -13.15 -5.57 1.87
N SER A 89 -13.98 -4.82 2.61
CA SER A 89 -15.42 -4.75 2.36
C SER A 89 -15.74 -4.20 0.97
N ALA A 90 -15.09 -3.10 0.57
CA ALA A 90 -15.25 -2.48 -0.75
C ALA A 90 -14.81 -3.40 -1.90
N LEU A 91 -13.67 -4.08 -1.75
CA LEU A 91 -13.21 -5.06 -2.74
C LEU A 91 -14.15 -6.26 -2.83
N LYS A 92 -14.71 -6.71 -1.70
CA LYS A 92 -15.64 -7.83 -1.66
C LYS A 92 -16.93 -7.54 -2.43
N SER A 93 -17.51 -6.35 -2.24
CA SER A 93 -18.73 -5.94 -2.97
C SER A 93 -18.47 -5.71 -4.47
N THR A 94 -17.29 -5.20 -4.82
CA THR A 94 -16.97 -4.81 -6.20
C THR A 94 -16.52 -5.99 -7.05
N PHE A 95 -15.57 -6.80 -6.55
CA PHE A 95 -14.91 -7.86 -7.32
C PHE A 95 -15.42 -9.27 -7.00
N ARG A 96 -16.15 -9.45 -5.89
CA ARG A 96 -16.61 -10.77 -5.40
C ARG A 96 -15.50 -11.84 -5.40
N PRO A 97 -14.31 -11.56 -4.83
CA PRO A 97 -13.23 -12.52 -4.82
C PRO A 97 -13.53 -13.68 -3.86
N GLU A 98 -12.93 -14.83 -4.14
CA GLU A 98 -13.01 -16.02 -3.28
C GLU A 98 -12.18 -15.89 -2.00
N GLY A 99 -11.20 -14.98 -1.97
CA GLY A 99 -10.33 -14.75 -0.82
C GLY A 99 -9.39 -13.57 -1.00
N PHE A 100 -8.60 -13.29 0.03
CA PHE A 100 -7.64 -12.18 0.07
C PHE A 100 -6.30 -12.64 0.63
N ASN A 101 -5.21 -12.05 0.12
CA ASN A 101 -3.91 -12.05 0.77
C ASN A 101 -3.75 -10.69 1.47
N VAL A 102 -3.48 -10.71 2.77
CA VAL A 102 -3.21 -9.52 3.57
C VAL A 102 -1.89 -9.76 4.32
N GLY A 103 -0.95 -8.83 4.21
CA GLY A 103 0.36 -8.99 4.82
C GLY A 103 1.16 -7.70 4.80
N ILE A 104 2.25 -7.70 5.57
CA ILE A 104 3.18 -6.58 5.72
C ILE A 104 4.59 -7.15 5.60
N ASN A 105 5.40 -6.50 4.78
CA ASN A 105 6.81 -6.86 4.61
C ASN A 105 7.65 -5.88 5.43
N LEU A 106 8.43 -6.38 6.39
CA LEU A 106 9.26 -5.57 7.28
C LEU A 106 10.74 -5.74 6.95
N GLY A 107 11.43 -4.60 6.77
CA GLY A 107 12.83 -4.56 6.40
C GLY A 107 13.15 -5.10 5.00
N VAL A 108 14.39 -4.90 4.58
CA VAL A 108 14.88 -5.34 3.26
C VAL A 108 14.77 -6.86 3.12
N ALA A 109 15.11 -7.61 4.18
CA ALA A 109 15.02 -9.06 4.20
C ALA A 109 13.59 -9.58 4.05
N GLY A 110 12.59 -8.86 4.59
CA GLY A 110 11.17 -9.18 4.40
C GLY A 110 10.63 -8.80 3.01
N GLY A 111 11.46 -8.22 2.14
CA GLY A 111 11.04 -7.80 0.81
C GLY A 111 10.38 -6.41 0.78
N ALA A 112 10.64 -5.56 1.77
CA ALA A 112 10.23 -4.16 1.71
C ALA A 112 10.99 -3.43 0.59
N GLY A 113 10.25 -2.95 -0.41
CA GLY A 113 10.83 -2.27 -1.58
C GLY A 113 11.40 -0.88 -1.26
N PHE A 114 10.91 -0.27 -0.19
CA PHE A 114 11.23 1.09 0.25
C PHE A 114 11.57 1.03 1.75
N ALA A 115 12.63 1.74 2.12
CA ALA A 115 13.03 2.03 3.50
C ALA A 115 13.15 3.54 3.62
#